data_AF-A0A383V551-F1
#
_entry.id   AF-A0A383V551-F1
#
_cell.length_a   1.000
_cell.length_b   1.000
_cell.length_c   1.000
_cell.angle_alpha   90.00
_cell.angle_beta   90.00
_cell.angle_gamma   90.00
#
_symmetry.space_group_name_H-M   'P 1'
#
loop_
_entity.id
_entity.type
_entity.pdbx_description
1 polymer ?
#
loop_
_entity_poly.entity_id
_entity_poly.type
_entity_poly.pdbx_seq_one_letter_code
_entity_poly.pdbx_strand_id
1 'polypeptide(L)'
;MADVRPFRVSVPESELKYLRQRLDTARYPDILTNIAPWEDGTDLDYFKTFIDYWRLSYDWRKWEAVLNSSAQFTATICGIQLHFVWEESERKDAIPLLLLHGWPGSYFE
;
A
#
# COMPACT_ATOMS: atom_id res chain seq x y z
N MET A 1 8.15 6.19 28.46
CA MET A 1 7.94 6.48 27.03
C MET A 1 7.67 5.16 26.33
N ALA A 2 6.81 5.14 25.32
CA ALA A 2 6.64 3.92 24.51
C ALA A 2 7.99 3.56 23.87
N ASP A 3 8.29 2.27 23.78
CA ASP A 3 9.49 1.77 23.10
C ASP A 3 9.33 1.98 21.58
N VAL A 4 9.96 3.04 21.06
CA VAL A 4 9.94 3.42 19.64
C VAL A 4 11.10 2.74 18.92
N ARG A 5 10.80 1.96 17.88
CA ARG A 5 11.77 1.18 17.13
C ARG A 5 11.78 1.57 15.65
N PRO A 6 12.95 1.72 15.01
CA PRO A 6 13.02 1.90 13.57
C PRO A 6 12.31 0.78 12.83
N PHE A 7 11.63 1.13 11.75
CA PHE A 7 10.91 0.21 10.89
C PHE A 7 11.36 0.38 9.44
N ARG A 8 11.39 -0.73 8.71
CA ARG A 8 11.65 -0.74 7.28
C ARG A 8 10.71 -1.73 6.63
N VAL A 9 10.02 -1.31 5.57
CA VAL A 9 9.22 -2.19 4.74
C VAL A 9 10.15 -3.20 4.10
N SER A 10 9.90 -4.49 4.34
CA SER A 10 10.65 -5.58 3.73
C SER A 10 9.70 -6.75 3.50
N VAL A 11 9.15 -6.81 2.29
CA VAL A 11 8.24 -7.88 1.89
C VAL A 11 9.07 -9.05 1.34
N PRO A 12 8.91 -10.28 1.87
CA PRO A 12 9.64 -11.44 1.38
C PRO A 12 9.37 -11.73 -0.10
N GLU A 13 10.38 -12.22 -0.84
CA GLU A 13 10.20 -12.66 -2.24
C GLU A 13 9.12 -13.74 -2.39
N SER A 14 8.89 -14.56 -1.35
CA SER A 14 7.83 -15.56 -1.34
C SER A 14 6.44 -14.93 -1.45
N GLU A 15 6.20 -13.80 -0.79
CA GLU A 15 4.92 -13.07 -0.87
C GLU A 15 4.73 -12.46 -2.26
N LEU A 16 5.80 -11.91 -2.86
CA LEU A 16 5.74 -11.37 -4.22
C LEU A 16 5.49 -12.47 -5.26
N LYS A 17 6.11 -13.65 -5.08
CA LYS A 17 5.85 -14.82 -5.91
C LYS A 17 4.40 -15.31 -5.76
N TYR A 18 3.91 -15.34 -4.52
CA TYR A 18 2.54 -15.72 -4.23
C TYR A 18 1.53 -14.77 -4.88
N LEU A 19 1.76 -13.46 -4.79
CA LEU A 19 0.97 -12.44 -5.50
C LEU A 19 0.92 -12.70 -7.02
N ARG A 20 2.08 -12.91 -7.65
CA ARG A 20 2.14 -13.19 -9.10
C ARG A 20 1.33 -14.43 -9.48
N GLN A 21 1.46 -15.52 -8.72
CA GLN A 21 0.68 -16.73 -8.95
C GLN A 21 -0.83 -16.48 -8.83
N ARG A 22 -1.26 -15.67 -7.87
CA ARG A 22 -2.67 -15.31 -7.68
C ARG A 22 -3.22 -14.49 -8.85
N LEU A 23 -2.41 -13.57 -9.39
CA LEU A 23 -2.76 -12.79 -10.57
C LEU A 23 -2.84 -13.66 -11.84
N ASP A 24 -1.93 -14.63 -12.00
CA ASP A 24 -1.90 -15.53 -13.16
C ASP A 24 -3.10 -16.50 -13.20
N THR A 25 -3.66 -16.84 -12.04
CA THR A 25 -4.73 -17.83 -11.91
C THR A 25 -6.08 -17.21 -11.56
N ALA A 26 -6.16 -15.88 -11.61
CA ALA A 26 -7.40 -15.14 -11.34
C ALA A 26 -8.50 -15.56 -12.33
N ARG A 27 -9.70 -15.81 -11.81
CA ARG A 27 -10.90 -16.05 -12.61
C ARG A 27 -11.66 -14.75 -12.74
N TYR A 28 -12.11 -14.45 -13.94
CA TYR A 28 -12.94 -13.28 -14.19
C TYR A 28 -14.43 -13.63 -14.09
N PRO A 29 -15.27 -12.71 -13.60
CA PRO A 29 -16.71 -12.90 -13.62
C PRO A 29 -17.26 -12.80 -15.05
N ASP A 30 -18.45 -13.33 -15.27
CA ASP A 30 -19.24 -13.06 -16.46
C ASP A 30 -19.78 -11.61 -16.42
N ILE A 31 -19.96 -11.00 -17.59
CA ILE A 31 -20.52 -9.65 -17.71
C ILE A 31 -22.00 -9.74 -18.08
N LEU A 32 -22.83 -8.91 -17.45
CA LEU A 32 -24.22 -8.71 -17.86
C LEU A 32 -24.29 -8.07 -19.26
N THR A 33 -25.15 -8.57 -20.13
CA THR A 33 -25.38 -7.97 -21.45
C THR A 33 -26.14 -6.65 -21.32
N ASN A 34 -25.80 -5.66 -22.17
CA ASN A 34 -26.47 -4.35 -22.27
C ASN A 34 -26.26 -3.39 -21.08
N ILE A 35 -25.18 -3.53 -20.31
CA ILE A 35 -24.76 -2.54 -19.32
C ILE A 35 -23.59 -1.73 -19.88
N ALA A 36 -23.58 -0.42 -19.66
CA ALA A 36 -22.48 0.44 -20.11
C ALA A 36 -21.23 0.24 -19.22
N PRO A 37 -20.01 0.49 -19.73
CA PRO A 37 -18.81 0.45 -18.90
C PRO A 37 -18.96 1.32 -17.64
N TRP A 38 -18.54 0.79 -16.48
CA TRP A 38 -18.60 1.44 -15.17
C TRP A 38 -19.98 1.66 -14.53
N GLU A 39 -21.06 1.27 -15.18
CA GLU A 39 -22.42 1.48 -14.67
C GLU A 39 -22.76 0.56 -13.47
N ASP A 40 -22.15 -0.62 -13.40
CA ASP A 40 -22.37 -1.62 -12.33
C ASP A 40 -21.04 -2.03 -11.65
N GLY A 41 -20.22 -1.03 -11.31
CA GLY A 41 -18.90 -1.24 -10.71
C GLY A 41 -17.78 -1.29 -11.74
N THR A 42 -16.64 -1.88 -11.38
CA THR A 42 -15.43 -1.83 -12.22
C THR A 42 -15.65 -2.52 -13.57
N ASP A 43 -15.37 -1.79 -14.64
CA ASP A 43 -15.38 -2.33 -16.01
C ASP A 43 -14.39 -3.51 -16.14
N LEU A 44 -14.86 -4.64 -16.69
CA LEU A 44 -14.06 -5.87 -16.72
C LEU A 44 -12.86 -5.76 -17.67
N ASP A 45 -13.01 -5.06 -18.80
CA ASP A 45 -11.92 -4.94 -19.76
C ASP A 45 -10.83 -4.04 -19.20
N TYR A 46 -11.19 -2.92 -18.58
CA TYR A 46 -10.25 -2.11 -17.79
C TYR A 46 -9.57 -2.94 -16.70
N PHE A 47 -10.32 -3.71 -15.93
CA PHE A 47 -9.76 -4.53 -14.85
C PHE A 47 -8.72 -5.54 -15.37
N LYS A 48 -8.98 -6.19 -16.51
CA LYS A 48 -8.00 -7.07 -17.16
C LYS A 48 -6.72 -6.33 -17.53
N THR A 49 -6.82 -5.11 -18.10
CA THR A 49 -5.63 -4.30 -18.40
C THR A 49 -4.83 -3.92 -17.15
N PHE A 50 -5.52 -3.66 -16.04
CA PHE A 50 -4.89 -3.37 -14.75
C PHE A 50 -4.15 -4.60 -14.20
N ILE A 51 -4.76 -5.79 -14.29
CA ILE A 51 -4.11 -7.05 -13.91
C ILE A 51 -2.88 -7.32 -14.79
N ASP A 52 -2.96 -7.07 -16.09
CA ASP A 52 -1.82 -7.24 -16.99
C ASP A 52 -0.65 -6.30 -16.63
N TYR A 53 -0.94 -5.05 -16.28
CA TYR A 53 0.09 -4.13 -15.75
C TYR A 53 0.74 -4.70 -14.48
N TRP A 54 -0.06 -5.18 -13.52
CA TRP A 54 0.44 -5.78 -12.28
C TRP A 54 1.31 -7.02 -12.52
N ARG A 55 0.96 -7.84 -13.52
CA ARG A 55 1.71 -9.06 -13.85
C ARG A 55 3.01 -8.77 -14.58
N LEU A 56 2.99 -7.81 -15.51
CA LEU A 56 4.05 -7.65 -16.50
C LEU A 56 4.99 -6.47 -16.22
N SER A 57 4.53 -5.47 -15.47
CA SER A 57 5.23 -4.18 -15.39
C SER A 57 5.34 -3.61 -13.99
N TYR A 58 4.49 -4.02 -13.05
CA TYR A 58 4.55 -3.52 -11.69
C TYR A 58 5.77 -4.07 -10.94
N ASP A 59 6.62 -3.15 -10.47
CA ASP A 59 7.81 -3.46 -9.69
C ASP A 59 7.62 -3.04 -8.23
N TRP A 60 7.33 -4.03 -7.37
CA TRP A 60 7.23 -3.80 -5.92
C TRP A 60 8.54 -3.28 -5.32
N ARG A 61 9.71 -3.74 -5.80
CA ARG A 61 10.99 -3.35 -5.21
C ARG A 61 11.29 -1.88 -5.42
N LYS A 62 10.87 -1.33 -6.56
CA LYS A 62 10.87 0.12 -6.79
C LYS A 62 10.03 0.86 -5.73
N TRP A 63 8.80 0.42 -5.48
CA TRP A 63 7.92 1.08 -4.50
C TRP A 63 8.36 0.86 -3.06
N GLU A 64 8.89 -0.32 -2.72
CA GLU A 64 9.48 -0.59 -1.42
C GLU A 64 10.66 0.34 -1.12
N ALA A 65 11.48 0.66 -2.13
CA ALA A 65 12.54 1.66 -1.99
C ALA A 65 11.97 3.07 -1.76
N VAL A 66 10.90 3.45 -2.47
CA VAL A 66 10.20 4.73 -2.27
C VAL A 66 9.60 4.83 -0.86
N LEU A 67 8.89 3.80 -0.40
CA LEU A 67 8.31 3.76 0.94
C LEU A 67 9.38 3.88 2.02
N ASN A 68 10.54 3.26 1.82
CA ASN A 68 11.67 3.32 2.73
C ASN A 68 12.54 4.58 2.57
N SER A 69 12.13 5.56 1.77
CA SER A 69 12.84 6.83 1.66
C SER A 69 12.56 7.78 2.84
N SER A 70 11.47 7.55 3.58
CA SER A 70 11.10 8.27 4.81
C SER A 70 11.51 7.53 6.07
N ALA A 71 11.74 8.27 7.16
CA ALA A 71 12.03 7.70 8.47
C ALA A 71 10.75 7.09 9.08
N GLN A 72 10.74 5.76 9.20
CA GLN A 72 9.58 5.01 9.69
C GLN A 72 9.89 4.34 11.02
N PHE A 73 8.87 4.24 11.86
CA PHE A 73 8.97 3.70 13.20
C PHE A 73 7.76 2.86 13.56
N THR A 74 7.93 2.04 14.60
CA THR A 74 6.84 1.35 15.29
C THR A 74 6.91 1.61 16.79
N ALA A 75 5.76 1.64 17.45
CA ALA A 75 5.66 1.69 18.90
C ALA A 75 4.49 0.83 19.39
N THR A 76 4.61 0.25 20.58
CA THR A 76 3.50 -0.48 21.21
C THR A 76 2.71 0.46 22.12
N ILE A 77 1.46 0.74 21.78
CA ILE A 77 0.56 1.59 22.54
C ILE A 77 -0.71 0.78 22.83
N CYS A 78 -1.06 0.65 24.12
CA CYS A 78 -2.23 -0.13 24.56
C CYS A 78 -2.25 -1.58 24.00
N GLY A 79 -1.08 -2.20 23.85
CA GLY A 79 -0.95 -3.56 23.31
C GLY A 79 -1.01 -3.68 21.78
N ILE A 80 -1.15 -2.57 21.06
CA ILE A 80 -1.20 -2.52 19.60
C ILE A 80 0.13 -1.99 19.08
N GLN A 81 0.72 -2.70 18.11
CA GLN A 81 1.88 -2.18 17.37
C GLN A 81 1.38 -1.18 16.34
N LEU A 82 1.71 0.10 16.55
CA LEU A 82 1.39 1.18 15.64
C LEU A 82 2.62 1.51 14.77
N HIS A 83 2.42 1.62 13.46
CA HIS A 83 3.39 2.15 12.51
C HIS A 83 3.12 3.64 12.28
N PHE A 84 4.19 4.42 12.08
CA PHE A 84 4.10 5.82 11.72
C PHE A 84 5.38 6.29 11.00
N VAL A 85 5.24 7.33 10.19
CA VAL A 85 6.37 8.13 9.68
C VAL A 85 6.59 9.29 10.65
N TRP A 86 7.85 9.60 10.95
CA TRP A 86 8.18 10.74 11.81
C TRP A 86 9.39 11.47 11.24
N GLU A 87 9.15 12.71 10.83
CA GLU A 87 10.20 13.64 10.39
C GLU A 87 10.37 14.72 11.44
N GLU A 88 11.57 14.81 12.01
CA GLU A 88 11.89 15.79 13.05
C GLU A 88 12.36 17.10 12.43
N SER A 89 11.80 18.20 12.89
CA SER A 89 12.26 19.53 12.50
C SER A 89 13.51 19.91 13.30
N GLU A 90 14.50 20.52 12.64
CA GLU A 90 15.69 21.07 13.32
C GLU A 90 15.36 22.24 14.27
N ARG A 91 14.20 22.88 14.08
CA ARG A 91 13.72 23.94 14.97
C ARG A 91 13.23 23.38 16.31
N LYS A 92 13.77 23.91 17.40
CA LYS A 92 13.38 23.56 18.78
C LYS A 92 11.96 23.99 19.17
N ASP A 93 11.37 24.94 18.44
CA ASP A 93 10.02 25.48 18.66
C ASP A 93 9.03 25.01 17.59
N ALA A 94 9.36 23.93 16.87
CA ALA A 94 8.50 23.37 15.85
C ALA A 94 7.15 22.94 16.45
N ILE A 95 6.07 23.29 15.76
CA ILE A 95 4.72 22.86 16.13
C ILE A 95 4.57 21.41 15.68
N PRO A 96 4.27 20.46 16.59
CA PRO A 96 4.02 19.09 16.20
C PRO A 96 2.72 19.02 15.39
N LEU A 97 2.79 18.41 14.21
CA LEU A 97 1.64 18.12 13.38
C LEU A 97 1.41 16.62 13.31
N LEU A 98 0.15 16.22 13.45
CA LEU A 98 -0.28 14.84 13.25
C LEU A 98 -1.12 14.78 11.98
N LEU A 99 -0.62 14.05 10.98
CA LEU A 99 -1.33 13.80 9.74
C LEU A 99 -1.98 12.41 9.83
N LEU A 100 -3.28 12.35 9.52
CA LEU A 100 -4.08 11.13 9.61
C LEU A 100 -4.65 10.82 8.23
N HIS A 101 -4.36 9.64 7.72
CA HIS A 101 -4.92 9.17 6.46
C HIS A 101 -6.36 8.66 6.64
N GLY A 102 -7.06 8.50 5.51
CA GLY A 102 -8.41 7.97 5.46
C GLY A 102 -8.50 6.53 4.97
N TRP A 103 -9.69 6.15 4.50
CA TRP A 103 -9.96 4.93 3.74
C TRP A 103 -10.43 5.35 2.33
N PRO A 104 -10.00 4.68 1.24
CA PRO A 104 -9.26 3.41 1.15
C PRO A 104 -7.73 3.55 1.09
N GLY A 105 -7.14 4.67 1.51
CA GLY A 105 -5.70 4.88 1.43
C GLY A 105 -4.92 4.55 2.70
N SER A 106 -3.77 5.21 2.89
CA SER A 106 -2.76 4.83 3.88
C SER A 106 -1.80 6.00 4.18
N TYR A 107 -0.79 5.78 5.03
CA TYR A 107 0.26 6.77 5.31
C TYR A 107 1.05 7.25 4.07
N PHE A 108 0.90 6.59 2.93
CA PHE A 108 1.58 6.93 1.69
C PHE A 108 0.98 8.14 0.94
N GLU A 109 -0.23 8.58 1.30
CA GLU A 109 -0.88 9.79 0.75
C GLU A 109 -0.15 11.08 1.12
#